data_AF-A0A7C1L3W2-F1
#
_entry.id   AF-A0A7C1L3W2-F1
#
_cell.length_a   1.000
_cell.length_b   1.000
_cell.length_c   1.000
_cell.angle_alpha   90.00
_cell.angle_beta   90.00
_cell.angle_gamma   90.00
#
_symmetry.space_group_name_H-M   'P 1'
#
loop_
_entity.id
_entity.type
_entity.pdbx_description
1 polymer ?
#
loop_
_entity_poly.entity_id
_entity_poly.type
_entity_poly.pdbx_seq_one_letter_code
_entity_poly.pdbx_strand_id
1 'polypeptide(L)' 'MSVDSEIRPIIDALNSSGIKTVASCSGHDKMFGNIALGDGRELMILPNFDTARKVERILIDDGIIEPINKKEAE' A
#
# COMPACT_ATOMS: atom_id res chain seq x y z
N MET A 1 10.92 -9.77 14.55
CA MET A 1 11.05 -9.00 13.29
C MET A 1 11.31 -7.55 13.66
N SER A 2 12.41 -6.99 13.16
CA SER A 2 12.64 -5.54 13.20
C SER A 2 11.70 -4.90 12.18
N VAL A 3 10.99 -3.86 12.57
CA VAL A 3 10.16 -3.06 11.65
C VAL A 3 11.00 -1.88 11.19
N ASP A 4 10.99 -1.59 9.88
CA ASP A 4 11.70 -0.43 9.32
C ASP A 4 11.20 0.87 9.97
N SER A 5 12.13 1.65 10.52
CA SER A 5 11.80 2.87 11.27
C SER A 5 11.01 3.90 10.45
N GLU A 6 11.22 3.91 9.14
CA GLU A 6 10.59 4.82 8.17
C GLU A 6 9.07 4.65 8.10
N ILE A 7 8.59 3.40 8.25
CA ILE A 7 7.17 3.06 8.14
C ILE A 7 6.58 2.60 9.48
N ARG A 8 7.39 2.62 10.55
CA ARG A 8 6.98 2.22 11.90
C ARG A 8 5.73 2.95 12.39
N PRO A 9 5.57 4.29 12.22
CA PRO A 9 4.36 4.99 12.66
C PRO A 9 3.09 4.48 11.98
N ILE A 10 3.17 4.10 10.70
CA ILE A 10 2.03 3.55 9.95
C ILE A 10 1.65 2.18 10.49
N ILE A 11 2.66 1.32 10.74
CA ILE A 11 2.44 -0.03 11.29
C ILE A 11 1.84 0.03 12.69
N ASP A 12 2.33 0.93 13.55
CA ASP A 12 1.79 1.11 14.89
C ASP A 12 0.35 1.65 14.84
N ALA A 13 0.03 2.57 13.93
CA ALA A 13 -1.33 3.08 13.73
C ALA A 13 -2.30 1.97 13.24
N LEU A 14 -1.88 1.14 12.29
CA LEU A 14 -2.68 0.00 11.81
C LEU A 14 -2.95 -1.00 12.95
N ASN A 15 -1.89 -1.46 13.64
CA ASN A 15 -2.04 -2.44 14.71
C ASN A 15 -2.88 -1.90 15.88
N SER A 16 -2.71 -0.63 16.27
CA SER A 16 -3.47 -0.01 17.36
C SER A 16 -4.95 0.21 17.03
N SER A 17 -5.31 0.30 15.76
CA SER A 17 -6.71 0.33 15.29
C SER A 17 -7.33 -1.07 15.09
N GLY A 18 -6.59 -2.13 15.41
CA GLY A 18 -7.04 -3.52 15.24
C GLY A 18 -6.81 -4.10 13.84
N ILE A 19 -6.15 -3.35 12.95
CA ILE A 19 -5.74 -3.84 11.62
C ILE A 19 -4.39 -4.54 11.79
N LYS A 20 -4.42 -5.87 11.94
CA LYS A 20 -3.22 -6.67 12.18
C LYS A 20 -2.29 -6.63 10.96
N THR A 21 -1.06 -6.16 11.17
CA THR A 21 0.05 -6.32 10.21
C THR A 21 0.79 -7.64 10.46
N VAL A 22 1.16 -8.35 9.40
CA VAL A 22 1.85 -9.66 9.50
C VAL A 22 3.27 -9.63 8.93
N ALA A 23 3.54 -8.73 7.97
CA ALA A 23 4.86 -8.46 7.43
C ALA A 23 4.90 -7.02 6.89
N SER A 24 6.10 -6.44 6.83
CA SER A 24 6.28 -5.09 6.30
C SER A 24 7.72 -4.85 5.84
N CYS A 25 7.89 -4.08 4.77
CA CYS A 25 9.17 -3.53 4.32
C CYS A 25 8.94 -2.12 3.74
N SER A 26 9.78 -1.15 4.07
CA SER A 26 9.70 0.19 3.48
C SER A 26 10.16 0.23 2.02
N GLY A 27 10.91 -0.79 1.59
CA GLY A 27 11.58 -0.83 0.29
C GLY A 27 12.90 -0.05 0.25
N HIS A 28 13.24 0.68 1.32
CA HIS A 28 14.49 1.44 1.51
C HIS A 28 14.91 2.25 0.28
N ASP A 29 13.96 2.93 -0.37
CA ASP A 29 14.12 3.71 -1.61
C ASP A 29 14.61 2.93 -2.84
N LYS A 30 14.69 1.60 -2.77
CA LYS A 30 15.21 0.72 -3.83
C LYS A 30 14.10 -0.03 -4.57
N MET A 31 12.96 -0.24 -3.91
CA MET A 31 11.80 -0.93 -4.45
C MET A 31 10.53 -0.37 -3.81
N PHE A 32 9.38 -0.77 -4.34
CA PHE A 32 8.11 -0.48 -3.67
C PHE A 32 8.10 -1.20 -2.33
N GLY A 33 7.77 -0.47 -1.27
CA GLY A 33 7.52 -1.05 0.04
C GLY A 33 6.16 -1.74 0.07
N ASN A 34 5.94 -2.55 1.09
CA ASN A 34 4.66 -3.21 1.32
C ASN A 34 4.38 -3.40 2.81
N ILE A 35 3.10 -3.49 3.15
CA ILE A 35 2.59 -3.93 4.45
C ILE A 35 1.53 -5.00 4.20
N ALA A 36 1.84 -6.24 4.56
CA ALA A 36 0.90 -7.35 4.49
C ALA A 36 -0.02 -7.33 5.72
N LEU A 37 -1.33 -7.40 5.49
CA LEU A 37 -2.37 -7.42 6.52
C LEU A 37 -2.81 -8.86 6.83
N GLY A 38 -3.26 -9.09 8.05
CA GLY A 38 -3.67 -10.42 8.52
C GLY A 38 -4.92 -10.96 7.85
N ASP A 39 -5.66 -10.14 7.10
CA ASP A 39 -6.83 -10.52 6.32
C ASP A 39 -6.50 -10.83 4.84
N GLY A 40 -5.21 -10.84 4.47
CA GLY A 40 -4.74 -11.18 3.13
C GLY A 40 -4.62 -9.99 2.17
N ARG A 41 -4.99 -8.77 2.59
CA ARG A 41 -4.72 -7.56 1.81
C ARG A 41 -3.26 -7.13 1.93
N GLU A 42 -2.76 -6.42 0.93
CA GLU A 42 -1.44 -5.79 0.96
C GLU A 42 -1.56 -4.29 0.64
N LEU A 43 -0.91 -3.46 1.45
CA LEU A 43 -0.76 -2.04 1.19
C LEU A 43 0.60 -1.81 0.54
N MET A 44 0.63 -1.30 -0.70
CA MET A 44 1.88 -0.90 -1.35
C MET A 44 2.27 0.52 -0.97
N ILE A 45 3.56 0.71 -0.69
CA ILE A 45 4.18 2.01 -0.39
C ILE A 45 4.99 2.42 -1.61
N LEU A 46 4.50 3.45 -2.30
CA LEU A 46 5.12 3.98 -3.50
C LEU A 46 5.88 5.28 -3.20
N PRO A 47 6.96 5.60 -3.95
CA PRO A 47 7.82 6.74 -3.65
C PRO A 47 7.09 8.09 -3.63
N ASN A 48 6.00 8.23 -4.38
CA ASN A 48 5.19 9.44 -4.47
C ASN A 48 3.82 9.17 -5.13
N PHE A 49 2.95 10.18 -5.05
CA PHE A 49 1.61 10.14 -5.65
C PHE A 49 1.62 9.94 -7.16
N ASP A 50 2.54 10.56 -7.89
CA ASP A 50 2.61 10.42 -9.35
C ASP A 50 2.92 8.98 -9.78
N THR A 51 3.82 8.32 -9.04
CA THR A 51 4.13 6.90 -9.26
C THR A 51 2.92 6.03 -8.96
N ALA A 52 2.17 6.34 -7.90
CA ALA A 52 0.92 5.64 -7.59
C ALA A 52 -0.12 5.75 -8.70
N ARG A 53 -0.30 6.93 -9.29
CA ARG A 53 -1.22 7.13 -10.42
C ARG A 53 -0.76 6.42 -11.68
N LYS A 54 0.54 6.32 -11.91
CA LYS A 54 1.10 5.53 -13.02
C LYS A 54 0.86 4.03 -12.83
N VAL A 55 1.08 3.50 -11.63
CA VAL A 55 0.80 2.09 -11.31
C VAL A 55 -0.68 1.78 -11.49
N GLU A 56 -1.56 2.60 -10.92
CA GLU A 56 -3.01 2.48 -11.12
C GLU A 56 -3.38 2.46 -12.61
N ARG A 57 -2.79 3.37 -13.40
CA ARG A 57 -3.04 3.44 -14.84
C ARG A 57 -2.60 2.18 -15.58
N ILE A 58 -1.43 1.63 -15.26
CA ILE A 58 -0.94 0.37 -15.84
C ILE A 58 -1.91 -0.77 -15.54
N LEU A 59 -2.37 -0.90 -14.29
CA LEU A 59 -3.31 -1.96 -13.91
C LEU A 59 -4.66 -1.83 -14.63
N ILE A 60 -5.11 -0.61 -14.93
CA ILE A 60 -6.31 -0.35 -15.74
C ILE A 60 -6.07 -0.73 -17.20
N ASP A 61 -4.96 -0.27 -17.78
CA ASP A 61 -4.63 -0.52 -19.18
C ASP A 61 -4.41 -2.03 -19.45
N ASP A 62 -3.92 -2.78 -18.45
CA ASP A 62 -3.77 -4.24 -18.47
C ASP A 62 -5.08 -5.00 -18.16
N GLY A 63 -6.18 -4.29 -17.88
CA GLY A 63 -7.48 -4.89 -17.57
C GLY A 63 -7.52 -5.68 -16.25
N ILE A 64 -6.57 -5.41 -15.34
CA ILE A 64 -6.49 -6.05 -14.01
C ILE A 64 -7.50 -5.42 -13.06
N ILE A 65 -7.69 -4.10 -13.16
CA ILE A 65 -8.68 -3.36 -12.36
C ILE A 65 -9.52 -2.45 -13.26
N GLU A 66 -10.77 -2.22 -12.85
CA GLU A 66 -11.67 -1.29 -13.52
C GLU A 66 -11.41 0.15 -13.07
N PRO A 67 -11.54 1.15 -13.96
CA PRO A 67 -11.44 2.55 -13.57
C PRO A 67 -12.62 2.93 -12.67
N ILE A 68 -12.34 3.59 -11.55
CA ILE A 68 -13.39 4.09 -10.67
C ILE A 68 -14.21 5.15 -11.42
N ASN A 69 -15.51 4.90 -11.58
CA ASN A 69 -16.43 5.93 -12.05
C ASN A 69 -16.63 6.94 -10.90
N LYS A 70 -16.16 8.17 -11.09
CA LYS A 70 -16.15 9.23 -10.05
C LYS A 70 -17.51 9.58 -9.42
N LYS A 71 -18.61 8.98 -9.91
CA LYS A 71 -19.97 9.15 -9.37
C LYS A 71 -20.30 8.25 -8.18
N GLU A 72 -19.46 7.28 -7.84
CA GLU A 72 -19.72 6.30 -6.77
C GLU A 72 -18.88 6.52 -5.50
N ALA A 73 -18.05 7.57 -5.46
CA ALA A 73 -17.10 7.83 -4.37
C ALA A 73 -17.55 8.93 -3.38
N GLU A 74 -18.82 9.37 -3.44
CA GLU A 74 -19.43 10.36 -2.55
C GLU A 74 -20.60 9.77 -1.75
#